data_AF-A0A5C8KH66-F1
#
_entry.id   AF-A0A5C8KH66-F1
#
_cell.length_a   1.000
_cell.length_b   1.000
_cell.length_c   1.000
_cell.angle_alpha   90.00
_cell.angle_beta   90.00
_cell.angle_gamma   90.00
#
_symmetry.space_group_name_H-M   'P 1'
#
loop_
_entity.id
_entity.type
_entity.pdbx_description
1 polymer ?
#
loop_
_entity_poly.entity_id
_entity_poly.type
_entity_poly.pdbx_seq_one_letter_code
_entity_poly.pdbx_strand_id
1 'polypeptide(L)'
;MAKPGPRTTYRYTASFKATAVRLSQLPGVRVQDVAESLYIHPFMLSRWRKHAREGLIVTKGVEVDKAVAAELKALRQVKKQYEQLKVEHDLLKKAIAFTSSPRPTSSPSSRTTKPPRR
;
A
#
# COMPACT_ATOMS: atom_id res chain seq x y z
N MET A 1 1.63 -2.13 18.23
CA MET A 1 2.59 -2.89 17.40
C MET A 1 1.84 -4.05 16.75
N ALA A 2 1.91 -4.20 15.43
CA ALA A 2 1.27 -5.32 14.74
C ALA A 2 1.87 -6.65 15.26
N LYS A 3 1.01 -7.61 15.62
CA LYS A 3 1.44 -8.93 16.15
C LYS A 3 2.30 -9.63 15.10
N PRO A 4 3.44 -10.26 15.47
CA PRO A 4 4.12 -11.17 14.58
C PRO A 4 3.20 -12.37 14.41
N GLY A 5 2.61 -12.49 13.22
CA GLY A 5 1.74 -13.61 12.88
C GLY A 5 2.54 -14.90 12.65
N PRO A 6 1.89 -15.92 12.07
CA PRO A 6 2.34 -17.30 12.16
C PRO A 6 3.79 -17.48 11.70
N ARG A 7 4.57 -18.20 12.52
CA ARG A 7 6.01 -18.41 12.31
C ARG A 7 6.25 -19.05 10.95
N THR A 8 6.93 -18.31 10.08
CA THR A 8 7.64 -18.77 8.88
C THR A 8 8.24 -20.16 9.13
N THR A 9 7.77 -21.17 8.40
CA THR A 9 8.34 -22.53 8.43
C THR A 9 9.85 -22.48 8.23
N TYR A 10 10.62 -23.30 8.96
CA TYR A 10 12.09 -23.32 8.90
C TYR A 10 12.63 -23.51 7.47
N ARG A 11 11.90 -24.23 6.61
CA ARG A 11 12.22 -24.40 5.18
C ARG A 11 10.95 -24.36 4.32
N TYR A 12 10.96 -23.54 3.28
CA TYR A 12 9.94 -23.51 2.24
C TYR A 12 10.24 -24.53 1.14
N THR A 13 9.20 -25.24 0.68
CA THR A 13 9.29 -26.19 -0.44
C THR A 13 9.64 -25.49 -1.76
N ALA A 14 10.23 -26.23 -2.70
CA ALA A 14 10.59 -25.69 -4.02
C ALA A 14 9.36 -25.23 -4.81
N SER A 15 8.26 -25.97 -4.74
CA SER A 15 6.97 -25.62 -5.36
C SER A 15 6.39 -24.32 -4.80
N PHE A 16 6.47 -24.11 -3.49
CA PHE A 16 6.03 -22.87 -2.85
C PHE A 16 6.86 -21.67 -3.33
N LYS A 17 8.19 -21.81 -3.36
CA LYS A 17 9.08 -20.74 -3.86
C LYS A 17 8.82 -20.43 -5.34
N ALA A 18 8.60 -21.45 -6.16
CA ALA A 18 8.29 -21.29 -7.58
C ALA A 18 6.96 -20.54 -7.78
N THR A 19 5.92 -20.90 -7.01
CA THR A 19 4.60 -20.24 -7.05
C THR A 19 4.70 -18.80 -6.59
N ALA A 20 5.39 -18.52 -5.48
CA ALA A 20 5.59 -17.17 -4.97
C ALA A 20 6.32 -16.28 -6.00
N VAL A 21 7.36 -16.81 -6.64
CA VAL A 21 8.08 -16.10 -7.71
C VAL A 21 7.16 -15.84 -8.89
N ARG A 22 6.34 -16.82 -9.31
CA ARG A 22 5.40 -16.66 -10.43
C ARG A 22 4.36 -15.58 -10.16
N LEU A 23 3.78 -15.57 -8.96
CA LEU A 23 2.84 -14.53 -8.52
C LEU A 23 3.48 -13.14 -8.53
N SER A 24 4.75 -13.03 -8.16
CA SER A 24 5.50 -11.76 -8.17
C SER A 24 5.89 -11.26 -9.57
N GLN A 25 5.83 -12.11 -10.59
CA GLN A 25 6.13 -11.76 -11.98
C GLN A 25 4.90 -11.27 -12.76
N LEU A 26 3.70 -11.43 -12.20
CA LEU A 26 2.47 -10.96 -12.83
C LEU A 26 2.48 -9.42 -12.97
N PRO A 27 1.93 -8.88 -14.07
CA PRO A 27 1.95 -7.45 -14.33
C PRO A 27 1.16 -6.67 -13.27
N GLY A 28 1.74 -5.57 -12.79
CA GLY A 28 1.11 -4.68 -11.81
C GLY A 28 1.04 -5.25 -10.39
N VAL A 29 1.70 -6.36 -10.09
CA VAL A 29 1.81 -6.92 -8.73
C VAL A 29 3.07 -6.40 -8.04
N ARG A 30 2.96 -5.83 -6.84
CA ARG A 30 4.15 -5.46 -6.04
C ARG A 30 4.62 -6.66 -5.23
N VAL A 31 5.93 -6.73 -5.00
CA VAL A 31 6.56 -7.77 -4.17
C VAL A 31 6.02 -7.73 -2.74
N GLN A 32 5.73 -6.54 -2.22
CA GLN A 32 5.15 -6.35 -0.89
C GLN A 32 3.78 -7.00 -0.78
N ASP A 33 2.88 -6.74 -1.73
CA ASP A 33 1.51 -7.28 -1.72
C ASP A 33 1.49 -8.82 -1.73
N VAL A 34 2.39 -9.46 -2.49
CA VAL A 34 2.52 -10.93 -2.54
C VAL A 34 3.16 -11.49 -1.27
N ALA A 35 4.11 -10.76 -0.72
CA ALA A 35 4.78 -11.18 0.50
C ALA A 35 3.81 -11.13 1.70
N GLU A 36 3.00 -10.08 1.79
CA GLU A 36 1.93 -9.95 2.78
C GLU A 36 0.88 -11.06 2.65
N SER A 37 0.44 -11.38 1.43
CA SER A 37 -0.56 -12.43 1.21
C SER A 37 -0.04 -13.83 1.54
N LEU A 38 1.22 -14.12 1.23
CA LEU A 38 1.88 -15.39 1.53
C LEU A 38 2.45 -15.46 2.95
N TYR A 39 2.26 -14.40 3.74
CA TYR A 39 2.79 -14.27 5.10
C TYR A 39 4.32 -14.47 5.18
N ILE A 40 5.05 -13.93 4.20
CA ILE A 40 6.50 -13.97 4.11
C ILE A 40 7.10 -12.57 4.16
N HIS A 41 8.32 -12.44 4.67
CA HIS A 41 9.05 -11.18 4.59
C HIS A 41 9.39 -10.82 3.13
N PRO A 42 9.15 -9.59 2.65
CA PRO A 42 9.39 -9.18 1.24
C PRO A 42 10.81 -9.47 0.74
N PHE A 43 11.81 -9.36 1.61
CA PHE A 43 13.20 -9.69 1.30
C PHE A 43 13.38 -11.16 0.83
N MET A 44 12.64 -12.11 1.41
CA MET A 44 12.72 -13.51 1.00
C MET A 44 12.24 -13.69 -0.44
N LEU A 45 11.15 -13.02 -0.81
CA LEU A 45 10.60 -13.07 -2.16
C LEU A 45 11.55 -12.44 -3.18
N SER A 46 12.18 -11.31 -2.83
CA SER A 46 13.25 -10.70 -3.65
C SER A 46 14.44 -11.64 -3.85
N ARG A 47 14.86 -12.35 -2.80
CA ARG A 47 15.92 -13.36 -2.88
C ARG A 47 15.52 -14.52 -3.79
N TRP A 48 14.30 -15.03 -3.71
CA TRP A 48 13.82 -16.10 -4.59
C TRP A 48 13.69 -15.65 -6.05
N ARG A 49 13.34 -14.38 -6.32
CA ARG A 49 13.37 -13.83 -7.69
C ARG A 49 14.78 -13.84 -8.27
N LYS A 50 15.81 -13.56 -7.45
CA LYS A 50 17.22 -13.66 -7.86
C LYS A 50 17.57 -15.11 -8.20
N HIS A 51 17.26 -16.05 -7.31
CA HIS A 51 17.49 -17.48 -7.53
C HIS A 51 16.76 -18.05 -8.75
N ALA A 52 15.56 -17.56 -9.06
CA ALA A 52 14.85 -17.96 -10.27
C ALA A 52 15.50 -17.44 -11.56
N ARG A 53 16.14 -16.26 -11.54
CA ARG A 53 16.94 -15.76 -12.68
C ARG A 53 18.23 -16.54 -12.87
N GLU A 54 18.82 -16.99 -11.76
CA GLU A 54 20.03 -17.81 -11.71
C GLU A 54 19.76 -19.30 -12.04
N GLY A 55 18.50 -19.69 -12.31
CA GLY A 55 18.13 -21.06 -12.67
C GLY A 55 18.06 -22.05 -11.50
N LEU A 56 18.26 -21.59 -10.26
CA LEU A 56 18.20 -22.42 -9.04
C LEU A 56 16.77 -22.84 -8.66
N ILE A 57 15.76 -22.14 -9.19
CA ILE A 57 14.34 -22.43 -8.95
C ILE A 57 13.66 -22.62 -10.31
N VAL A 58 13.21 -23.85 -10.57
CA VAL A 58 12.43 -24.18 -11.77
C VAL A 58 11.03 -23.57 -11.61
N THR A 59 10.73 -22.55 -12.41
CA THR A 59 9.43 -21.85 -12.42
C THR A 59 8.55 -22.25 -13.61
N LYS A 60 9.09 -23.06 -14.54
CA LYS A 60 8.37 -23.55 -15.73
C LYS A 60 7.36 -24.61 -15.29
N GLY A 61 6.06 -24.31 -15.38
CA GLY A 61 4.96 -25.23 -15.10
C GLY A 61 3.92 -24.73 -14.09
N VAL A 62 4.15 -23.62 -13.40
CA VAL A 62 3.12 -23.00 -12.54
C VAL A 62 2.23 -22.11 -13.42
N GLU A 63 1.12 -22.69 -13.89
CA GLU A 63 0.05 -21.93 -14.51
C GLU A 63 -0.72 -21.18 -13.41
N VAL A 64 -0.75 -19.86 -13.52
CA VAL A 64 -1.70 -19.05 -12.75
C VAL A 64 -2.89 -18.86 -13.67
N ASP A 65 -4.08 -19.26 -13.20
CA ASP A 65 -5.31 -19.15 -13.96
C ASP A 65 -5.54 -17.70 -14.43
N LYS A 66 -5.60 -17.53 -15.75
CA LYS A 66 -5.74 -16.22 -16.40
C LYS A 66 -7.05 -15.52 -16.00
N ALA A 67 -8.09 -16.29 -15.69
CA ALA A 67 -9.36 -15.79 -15.18
C ALA A 67 -9.20 -15.11 -13.81
N VAL A 68 -8.52 -15.78 -12.88
CA VAL A 68 -8.21 -15.23 -11.55
C VAL A 68 -7.37 -13.95 -11.68
N ALA A 69 -6.42 -13.90 -12.62
CA ALA A 69 -5.63 -12.70 -12.87
C ALA A 69 -6.48 -11.50 -13.36
N ALA A 70 -7.51 -11.75 -14.18
CA ALA A 70 -8.43 -10.70 -14.65
C ALA A 70 -9.31 -10.15 -13.52
N GLU A 71 -9.86 -11.03 -12.67
CA GLU A 71 -10.64 -10.64 -11.49
C GLU A 71 -9.81 -9.82 -10.50
N LEU A 72 -8.56 -10.24 -10.25
CA LEU A 72 -7.64 -9.50 -9.40
C LEU A 72 -7.33 -8.09 -9.95
N LYS A 73 -7.27 -7.94 -11.27
CA LYS A 73 -7.08 -6.62 -11.90
C LYS A 73 -8.29 -5.72 -11.67
N ALA A 74 -9.51 -6.25 -11.84
CA ALA A 74 -10.74 -5.49 -11.58
C ALA A 74 -10.83 -5.07 -10.11
N LEU A 75 -10.57 -5.98 -9.16
CA LEU A 75 -10.58 -5.68 -7.73
C LEU A 75 -9.59 -4.56 -7.36
N ARG A 76 -8.42 -4.51 -8.01
CA ARG A 76 -7.43 -3.44 -7.79
C ARG A 76 -7.91 -2.09 -8.30
N GLN A 77 -8.54 -2.05 -9.47
CA GLN A 77 -9.11 -0.81 -10.01
C GLN A 77 -10.16 -0.24 -9.06
N VAL A 78 -11.05 -1.09 -8.56
CA VAL A 78 -12.10 -0.70 -7.60
C VAL A 78 -11.47 -0.18 -6.30
N LYS A 79 -10.47 -0.86 -5.74
CA LYS A 79 -9.78 -0.39 -4.52
C LYS A 79 -9.15 0.99 -4.71
N LYS A 80 -8.47 1.22 -5.84
CA LYS A 80 -7.86 2.52 -6.15
C LYS A 80 -8.91 3.63 -6.26
N GLN A 81 -10.03 3.35 -6.94
CA GLN A 81 -11.14 4.29 -7.05
C GLN A 81 -11.76 4.60 -5.68
N TYR A 82 -11.92 3.59 -4.83
CA TYR A 82 -12.42 3.77 -3.47
C TYR A 82 -11.51 4.64 -2.60
N GLU A 83 -10.19 4.42 -2.65
CA GLU A 83 -9.22 5.25 -1.92
C GLU A 83 -9.23 6.70 -2.40
N GLN A 84 -9.28 6.92 -3.73
CA GLN A 84 -9.40 8.25 -4.31
C GLN A 84 -10.69 8.94 -3.85
N LEU A 85 -11.83 8.24 -3.93
CA LEU A 85 -13.12 8.77 -3.51
C LEU A 85 -13.14 9.15 -2.02
N LYS A 86 -12.47 8.36 -1.18
CA LYS A 86 -12.36 8.66 0.26
C LYS A 86 -11.60 9.96 0.51
N VAL A 87 -10.49 10.18 -0.20
CA VAL A 87 -9.71 11.42 -0.10
C VAL A 87 -10.52 12.62 -0.58
N GLU A 88 -11.20 12.50 -1.73
CA GLU A 88 -12.06 13.54 -2.28
C GLU A 88 -13.18 13.90 -1.29
N HIS A 89 -13.84 12.89 -0.73
CA HIS A 89 -14.89 13.07 0.26
C HIS A 89 -14.40 13.74 1.55
N ASP A 90 -13.22 13.34 2.06
CA ASP A 90 -12.63 13.97 3.25
C ASP A 90 -12.25 15.44 2.99
N LEU A 91 -11.82 15.77 1.77
CA LEU A 91 -11.51 17.13 1.35
C LEU A 91 -12.78 17.98 1.22
N LEU A 92 -13.84 17.44 0.62
CA LEU A 92 -15.15 18.09 0.55
C LEU A 92 -15.72 18.36 1.93
N LYS A 93 -15.63 17.41 2.85
CA LYS A 93 -16.04 17.60 4.26
C LYS A 93 -15.29 18.75 4.93
N LYS A 94 -13.97 18.83 4.74
CA LYS A 94 -13.17 19.93 5.28
C LYS A 94 -13.54 21.27 4.66
N ALA A 95 -13.82 21.31 3.36
CA ALA A 95 -14.25 22.52 2.68
C ALA A 95 -15.60 23.02 3.20
N ILE A 96 -16.58 22.12 3.36
CA ILE A 96 -17.88 22.45 3.95
C ILE A 96 -17.70 22.97 5.38
N ALA A 97 -16.92 22.27 6.22
CA ALA A 97 -16.67 22.70 7.59
C ALA A 97 -16.03 24.10 7.65
N PHE A 98 -15.10 24.40 6.73
CA PHE A 98 -14.46 25.71 6.62
C PHE A 98 -15.44 26.82 6.23
N THR A 99 -16.33 26.57 5.27
CA THR A 99 -17.30 27.58 4.82
C THR A 99 -18.49 27.74 5.76
N SER A 100 -18.89 26.67 6.47
CA SER A 100 -19.99 26.70 7.44
C SER A 100 -19.59 27.25 8.80
N SER A 101 -18.30 27.29 9.14
CA SER A 101 -17.83 27.84 10.41
C SER A 101 -18.10 29.36 10.46
N PRO A 102 -18.73 29.89 11.53
CA PRO A 102 -18.84 31.32 11.74
C PRO A 102 -17.46 31.97 11.68
N ARG A 103 -17.34 33.11 10.98
CA ARG A 103 -16.10 33.89 10.98
C ARG A 103 -15.80 34.29 12.43
N PRO A 104 -14.59 34.02 12.96
CA PRO A 104 -14.22 34.56 14.26
C PRO A 104 -14.33 36.08 14.17
N THR A 105 -15.11 36.66 15.08
CA THR A 105 -15.24 38.11 15.25
C THR A 105 -13.84 38.70 15.31
N SER A 106 -13.58 39.70 14.46
CA SER A 106 -12.29 40.35 14.25
C SER A 106 -11.49 40.51 15.56
N SER A 107 -10.24 40.05 15.57
CA SER A 107 -9.33 40.28 16.68
C SER A 107 -9.16 41.80 16.89
N PRO A 108 -9.17 42.32 18.14
CA PRO A 108 -8.96 43.72 18.41
C PRO A 108 -7.59 44.15 17.88
N SER A 109 -7.57 45.15 17.00
CA SER A 109 -6.34 45.73 16.45
C SER A 109 -5.43 46.19 17.61
N SER A 110 -4.20 45.68 17.64
CA SER A 110 -3.19 46.02 18.65
C SER A 110 -2.96 47.53 18.68
N ARG A 111 -3.21 48.18 19.83
CA ARG A 111 -2.80 49.58 20.05
C ARG A 111 -1.29 49.66 19.98
N THR A 112 -0.78 50.42 19.02
CA THR A 112 0.63 50.84 18.96
C THR A 112 1.02 51.53 20.27
N THR A 113 1.94 50.92 21.01
CA THR A 113 2.55 51.51 22.20
C THR A 113 3.49 52.62 21.76
N LYS A 114 3.11 53.88 22.02
CA LYS A 114 4.01 55.03 21.83
C LYS A 114 5.25 54.87 22.72
N PRO A 115 6.47 55.15 22.21
CA PRO A 115 7.68 55.04 23.01
C PRO A 115 7.76 56.18 24.03
N PRO A 116 8.43 55.98 25.18
CA PRO A 116 8.56 56.99 26.21
C PRO A 116 9.42 58.16 25.71
N ARG A 117 8.95 59.39 25.91
CA ARG A 117 9.74 60.60 25.69
C ARG A 117 10.73 60.78 26.85
N ARG A 118 11.97 61.16 26.49
CA ARG A 118 13.08 61.51 27.37
C ARG A 118 12.80 62.72 28.24
#